data_AF-A0A2T2S9S1-F1
#
_entry.id   AF-A0A2T2S9S1-F1
#
_cell.length_a   1.000
_cell.length_b   1.000
_cell.length_c   1.000
_cell.angle_alpha   90.00
_cell.angle_beta   90.00
_cell.angle_gamma   90.00
#
_symmetry.space_group_name_H-M   'P 1'
#
loop_
_entity.id
_entity.type
_entity.pdbx_description
1 polymer ?
#
loop_
_entity_poly.entity_id
_entity_poly.type
_entity_poly.pdbx_seq_one_letter_code
_entity_poly.pdbx_strand_id
1 'polypeptide(L)'
;QLLRAEGEFYILDFEGEPARPLDERRLRENVLRDVAGMLRSLEYAVLASWQELTNTDERYAPWIDALLRWSEMTFLNAYSDTVEDAAFLPPAPARYSFLWGYLFHKAIYEVRYELNHRPNWAWLPLQGLRRLLGEANQDASLSSSSP
;
A
#
# COMPACT_ATOMS: atom_id res chain seq x y z
N GLN A 1 -14.29 -1.18 -3.82
CA GLN A 1 -13.85 -2.58 -3.60
C GLN A 1 -14.13 -3.12 -2.20
N LEU A 2 -14.20 -2.32 -1.13
CA LEU A 2 -14.65 -2.79 0.19
C LEU A 2 -15.93 -2.10 0.63
N LEU A 3 -16.85 -2.87 1.21
CA LEU A 3 -18.06 -2.37 1.86
C LEU A 3 -18.14 -2.97 3.26
N ARG A 4 -18.55 -2.18 4.25
CA ARG A 4 -18.80 -2.64 5.62
C ARG A 4 -20.28 -2.48 5.95
N ALA A 5 -20.96 -3.57 6.30
CA ALA A 5 -22.35 -3.57 6.73
C ALA A 5 -22.56 -4.62 7.81
N GLU A 6 -23.36 -4.30 8.84
CA GLU A 6 -23.72 -5.23 9.93
C GLU A 6 -22.52 -5.85 10.67
N GLY A 7 -21.37 -5.17 10.66
CA GLY A 7 -20.12 -5.67 11.28
C GLY A 7 -19.25 -6.53 10.35
N GLU A 8 -19.76 -6.87 9.17
CA GLU A 8 -19.08 -7.69 8.17
C GLU A 8 -18.43 -6.85 7.07
N PHE A 9 -17.43 -7.44 6.42
CA PHE A 9 -16.76 -6.86 5.25
C PHE A 9 -17.08 -7.65 3.99
N TYR A 10 -17.39 -6.92 2.92
CA TYR A 10 -17.66 -7.45 1.60
C TYR A 10 -16.62 -6.92 0.62
N ILE A 11 -16.00 -7.83 -0.14
CA ILE A 11 -15.08 -7.50 -1.23
C ILE A 11 -15.85 -7.52 -2.54
N LEU A 12 -15.70 -6.46 -3.32
CA LEU A 12 -16.43 -6.20 -4.56
C LEU A 12 -15.45 -5.88 -5.70
N ASP A 13 -15.97 -5.86 -6.93
CA ASP A 13 -15.26 -5.45 -8.15
C ASP A 13 -14.05 -6.33 -8.54
N PHE A 14 -14.28 -7.65 -8.67
CA PHE A 14 -13.28 -8.64 -9.12
C PHE A 14 -12.94 -8.58 -10.62
N GLU A 15 -13.29 -7.50 -11.32
CA GLU A 15 -13.07 -7.35 -12.76
C GLU A 15 -11.62 -7.02 -13.12
N GLY A 16 -10.80 -6.67 -12.13
CA GLY A 16 -9.42 -6.22 -12.32
C GLY A 16 -9.34 -4.77 -12.82
N GLU A 17 -8.14 -4.37 -13.25
CA GLU A 17 -7.88 -2.99 -13.73
C GLU A 17 -8.54 -2.78 -15.11
N PRO A 18 -9.52 -1.85 -15.26
CA PRO A 18 -10.26 -1.67 -16.51
C PRO A 18 -9.36 -1.30 -17.70
N ALA A 19 -8.26 -0.59 -17.45
CA ALA A 19 -7.30 -0.17 -18.47
C ALA A 19 -6.45 -1.33 -19.01
N ARG A 20 -6.46 -2.51 -18.38
CA ARG A 20 -5.71 -3.68 -18.85
C ARG A 20 -6.53 -4.54 -19.82
N PRO A 21 -5.87 -5.19 -20.79
CA PRO A 21 -6.48 -6.25 -21.59
C PRO A 21 -7.18 -7.34 -20.75
N LEU A 22 -8.22 -7.98 -21.30
CA LEU A 22 -9.03 -8.98 -20.58
C LEU A 22 -8.23 -10.25 -20.23
N ASP A 23 -7.32 -10.65 -21.10
CA ASP A 23 -6.41 -11.77 -20.88
C ASP A 23 -5.45 -11.49 -19.71
N GLU A 24 -4.92 -10.28 -19.60
CA GLU A 24 -4.10 -9.86 -18.45
C GLU A 24 -4.88 -9.85 -17.13
N ARG A 25 -6.14 -9.37 -17.15
CA ARG A 25 -7.00 -9.31 -15.94
C ARG A 25 -7.33 -10.69 -15.37
N ARG A 26 -7.25 -11.74 -16.18
CA ARG A 26 -7.56 -13.13 -15.78
C ARG A 26 -6.32 -13.91 -15.32
N LEU A 27 -5.12 -13.33 -15.45
CA LEU A 27 -3.91 -13.97 -14.97
C LEU A 27 -3.93 -14.07 -13.45
N ARG A 28 -3.43 -15.20 -12.94
CA ARG A 28 -3.18 -15.35 -11.51
C ARG A 28 -1.99 -14.49 -11.14
N GLU A 29 -2.17 -13.66 -10.14
CA GLU A 29 -1.09 -12.86 -9.57
C GLU A 29 -0.84 -13.21 -8.11
N ASN A 30 0.28 -12.71 -7.59
CA ASN A 30 0.65 -12.93 -6.21
C ASN A 30 -0.28 -12.14 -5.28
N VAL A 31 -0.72 -12.78 -4.19
CA VAL A 31 -1.61 -12.16 -3.20
C VAL A 31 -1.04 -10.88 -2.58
N LEU A 32 0.29 -10.75 -2.54
CA LEU A 32 0.95 -9.56 -2.00
C LEU A 32 0.72 -8.32 -2.87
N ARG A 33 0.29 -8.48 -4.12
CA ARG A 33 -0.20 -7.35 -4.93
C ARG A 33 -1.44 -6.72 -4.31
N ASP A 34 -2.39 -7.52 -3.85
CA ASP A 34 -3.63 -7.03 -3.25
C ASP A 34 -3.36 -6.44 -1.86
N VAL A 35 -2.44 -7.05 -1.09
CA VAL A 35 -1.94 -6.50 0.18
C VAL A 35 -1.30 -5.13 -0.03
N ALA A 36 -0.37 -5.00 -0.99
CA ALA A 36 0.19 -3.70 -1.38
C ALA A 36 -0.92 -2.73 -1.79
N GLY A 37 -1.92 -3.23 -2.51
CA GLY A 37 -3.07 -2.47 -2.94
C GLY A 37 -3.84 -1.82 -1.79
N MET A 38 -4.09 -2.60 -0.74
CA MET A 38 -4.77 -2.17 0.48
C MET A 38 -3.93 -1.20 1.31
N LEU A 39 -2.63 -1.46 1.48
CA LEU A 39 -1.73 -0.56 2.21
C LEU A 39 -1.69 0.83 1.58
N ARG A 40 -1.57 0.90 0.24
CA ARG A 40 -1.64 2.17 -0.48
C ARG A 40 -2.99 2.87 -0.30
N SER A 41 -4.09 2.12 -0.28
CA SER A 41 -5.42 2.68 -0.04
C SER A 41 -5.58 3.27 1.36
N LEU A 42 -5.06 2.59 2.40
CA LEU A 42 -5.08 3.10 3.77
C LEU A 42 -4.25 4.37 3.90
N GLU A 43 -3.07 4.39 3.28
CA GLU A 43 -2.21 5.57 3.25
C GLU A 43 -2.90 6.76 2.57
N TYR A 44 -3.53 6.53 1.41
CA TYR A 44 -4.34 7.54 0.74
C TYR A 44 -5.47 8.07 1.63
N ALA A 45 -6.19 7.18 2.32
CA ALA A 45 -7.29 7.60 3.19
C ALA A 45 -6.80 8.51 4.33
N VAL A 46 -5.66 8.18 4.95
CA VAL A 46 -5.06 8.99 6.02
C VAL A 46 -4.61 10.35 5.50
N LEU A 47 -3.84 10.37 4.41
CA LEU A 47 -3.27 11.60 3.88
C LEU A 47 -4.35 12.52 3.26
N ALA A 48 -5.34 11.95 2.57
CA ALA A 48 -6.48 12.72 2.05
C ALA A 48 -7.29 13.33 3.21
N SER A 49 -7.50 12.58 4.29
CA SER A 49 -8.18 13.12 5.50
C SER A 49 -7.36 14.23 6.15
N TRP A 50 -6.03 14.13 6.18
CA TRP A 50 -5.16 15.18 6.69
C TRP A 50 -5.27 16.48 5.86
N GLN A 51 -5.33 16.34 4.52
CA GLN A 51 -5.59 17.47 3.64
C GLN A 51 -6.97 18.05 3.86
N GLU A 52 -8.02 17.23 3.88
CA GLU A 52 -9.41 17.69 3.97
C GLU A 52 -9.73 18.35 5.32
N LEU A 53 -9.31 17.73 6.42
CA LEU A 53 -9.72 18.15 7.77
C LEU A 53 -8.83 19.25 8.35
N THR A 54 -7.55 19.28 7.97
CA THR A 54 -6.58 20.20 8.58
C THR A 54 -5.76 20.98 7.57
N ASN A 55 -6.07 20.88 6.27
CA ASN A 55 -5.29 21.51 5.20
C ASN A 55 -3.79 21.22 5.32
N THR A 56 -3.43 19.96 5.63
CA THR A 56 -2.03 19.51 5.81
C THR A 56 -1.23 20.31 6.85
N ASP A 57 -1.89 20.80 7.90
CA ASP A 57 -1.21 21.48 9.02
C ASP A 57 -0.14 20.58 9.67
N GLU A 58 1.12 21.04 9.59
CA GLU A 58 2.33 20.39 10.06
C GLU A 58 2.31 20.04 11.56
N ARG A 59 1.48 20.73 12.36
CA ARG A 59 1.30 20.39 13.78
C ARG A 59 0.81 18.96 13.98
N TYR A 60 0.10 18.40 12.99
CA TYR A 60 -0.39 17.03 13.02
C TYR A 60 0.56 16.03 12.35
N ALA A 61 1.60 16.47 11.63
CA ALA A 61 2.47 15.58 10.87
C ALA A 61 3.02 14.39 11.70
N PRO A 62 3.49 14.56 12.96
CA PRO A 62 3.92 13.43 13.77
C PRO A 62 2.82 12.40 14.07
N TRP A 63 1.58 12.87 14.23
CA TRP A 63 0.41 12.01 14.46
C TRP A 63 -0.04 11.30 13.19
N ILE A 64 0.05 11.98 12.04
CA ILE A 64 -0.21 11.38 10.73
C ILE A 64 0.80 10.28 10.44
N ASP A 65 2.09 10.54 10.66
CA ASP A 65 3.15 9.56 10.50
C ASP A 65 2.96 8.35 11.43
N ALA A 66 2.55 8.59 12.68
CA ALA A 66 2.20 7.52 13.59
C ALA A 66 1.01 6.71 13.06
N LEU A 67 -0.08 7.36 12.66
CA LEU A 67 -1.27 6.70 12.14
C LEU A 67 -0.99 5.86 10.90
N LEU A 68 -0.15 6.35 9.99
CA LEU A 68 0.31 5.60 8.82
C LEU A 68 1.03 4.32 9.22
N ARG A 69 2.05 4.41 10.08
CA ARG A 69 2.81 3.25 10.56
C ARG A 69 1.92 2.26 11.30
N TRP A 70 1.06 2.75 12.18
CA TRP A 70 0.13 1.91 12.94
C TRP A 70 -0.87 1.20 12.04
N SER A 71 -1.43 1.88 11.04
CA SER A 71 -2.38 1.26 10.09
C SER A 71 -1.71 0.17 9.27
N GLU A 72 -0.48 0.43 8.79
CA GLU A 72 0.31 -0.53 8.04
C GLU A 72 0.66 -1.77 8.87
N MET A 73 1.23 -1.57 10.06
CA MET A 73 1.59 -2.68 10.96
C MET A 73 0.37 -3.49 11.39
N THR A 74 -0.73 -2.82 11.74
CA THR A 74 -1.97 -3.51 12.16
C THR A 74 -2.52 -4.38 11.03
N PHE A 75 -2.56 -3.85 9.81
CA PHE A 75 -3.04 -4.61 8.66
C PHE A 75 -2.11 -5.78 8.32
N LEU A 76 -0.80 -5.56 8.27
CA LEU A 76 0.17 -6.61 7.96
C LEU A 76 0.20 -7.71 9.00
N ASN A 77 0.14 -7.37 10.29
CA ASN A 77 0.09 -8.35 11.37
C ASN A 77 -1.20 -9.17 11.27
N ALA A 78 -2.36 -8.51 11.17
CA ALA A 78 -3.64 -9.22 11.06
C ALA A 78 -3.71 -10.11 9.81
N TYR A 79 -3.17 -9.63 8.68
CA TYR A 79 -3.08 -10.44 7.47
C TYR A 79 -2.19 -11.66 7.71
N SER A 80 -0.97 -11.46 8.22
CA SER A 80 -0.01 -12.52 8.51
C SER A 80 -0.57 -13.57 9.48
N ASP A 81 -1.25 -13.13 10.54
CA ASP A 81 -1.89 -14.02 11.53
C ASP A 81 -3.04 -14.82 10.90
N THR A 82 -3.75 -14.24 9.94
CA THR A 82 -4.88 -14.91 9.27
C THR A 82 -4.42 -15.93 8.23
N VAL A 83 -3.35 -15.64 7.48
CA VAL A 83 -2.87 -16.51 6.40
C VAL A 83 -1.82 -17.51 6.84
N GLU A 84 -1.16 -17.28 7.97
CA GLU A 84 -0.08 -18.12 8.53
C GLU A 84 0.94 -18.55 7.44
N ASP A 85 1.05 -19.86 7.20
CA ASP A 85 1.91 -20.47 6.17
C ASP A 85 1.11 -21.02 4.98
N ALA A 86 0.03 -20.34 4.62
CA ALA A 86 -0.77 -20.71 3.45
C ALA A 86 0.10 -20.89 2.20
N ALA A 87 -0.15 -21.98 1.47
CA ALA A 87 0.67 -22.42 0.33
C ALA A 87 0.72 -21.43 -0.85
N PHE A 88 -0.18 -20.45 -0.89
CA PHE A 88 -0.19 -19.40 -1.92
C PHE A 88 0.80 -18.26 -1.63
N LEU A 89 1.36 -18.18 -0.42
CA LEU A 89 2.34 -17.17 -0.07
C LEU A 89 3.70 -17.52 -0.68
N PRO A 90 4.49 -16.52 -1.10
CA PRO A 90 5.88 -16.75 -1.39
C PRO A 90 6.61 -17.22 -0.11
N PRO A 91 7.78 -17.90 -0.26
CA PRO A 91 8.60 -18.30 0.87
C PRO A 91 8.88 -17.11 1.79
N ALA A 92 8.85 -17.33 3.11
CA ALA A 92 8.99 -16.27 4.10
C ALA A 92 10.16 -15.29 3.83
N PRO A 93 11.37 -15.75 3.42
CA PRO A 93 12.49 -14.84 3.11
C PRO A 93 12.22 -13.87 1.96
N ALA A 94 11.30 -14.19 1.05
CA ALA A 94 11.00 -13.39 -0.14
C ALA A 94 9.76 -12.48 0.04
N ARG A 95 8.93 -12.71 1.07
CA ARG A 95 7.64 -12.01 1.25
C ARG A 95 7.82 -10.48 1.27
N TYR A 96 8.83 -9.99 2.00
CA TYR A 96 9.11 -8.56 2.06
C TYR A 96 9.49 -7.97 0.69
N SER A 97 10.43 -8.58 -0.02
CA SER A 97 10.88 -8.07 -1.33
C SER A 97 9.75 -8.06 -2.37
N PHE A 98 8.87 -9.07 -2.34
CA PHE A 98 7.68 -9.10 -3.19
C PHE A 98 6.70 -7.97 -2.82
N LEU A 99 6.39 -7.81 -1.53
CA LEU A 99 5.50 -6.75 -1.06
C LEU A 99 6.04 -5.37 -1.45
N TRP A 100 7.33 -5.12 -1.17
CA TRP A 100 8.01 -3.87 -1.54
C TRP A 100 7.94 -3.62 -3.04
N GLY A 101 8.20 -4.63 -3.87
CA GLY A 101 8.12 -4.52 -5.33
C GLY A 101 6.73 -4.14 -5.81
N TYR A 102 5.68 -4.72 -5.22
CA TYR A 102 4.29 -4.36 -5.55
C TYR A 102 3.90 -2.97 -5.04
N LEU A 103 4.34 -2.57 -3.85
CA LEU A 103 4.14 -1.22 -3.31
C LEU A 103 4.80 -0.18 -4.24
N PHE A 104 6.04 -0.43 -4.66
CA PHE A 104 6.79 0.46 -5.54
C PHE A 104 6.12 0.58 -6.91
N HIS A 105 5.77 -0.55 -7.52
CA HIS A 105 5.08 -0.57 -8.80
C HIS A 105 3.74 0.18 -8.73
N LYS A 106 2.96 -0.03 -7.66
CA LYS A 106 1.68 0.66 -7.47
C LYS A 106 1.87 2.16 -7.24
N ALA A 107 2.84 2.57 -6.44
CA ALA A 107 3.15 3.98 -6.22
C ALA A 107 3.54 4.71 -7.52
N ILE A 108 4.35 4.11 -8.39
CA ILE A 108 4.69 4.69 -9.70
C ILE A 108 3.44 4.82 -10.58
N TYR A 109 2.61 3.77 -10.62
CA TYR A 109 1.35 3.81 -11.37
C TYR A 109 0.46 4.96 -10.87
N GLU A 110 0.31 5.12 -9.55
CA GLU A 110 -0.48 6.17 -8.91
C GLU A 110 0.07 7.56 -9.22
N VAL A 111 1.39 7.78 -9.13
CA VAL A 111 2.01 9.06 -9.52
C VAL A 111 1.63 9.43 -10.95
N ARG A 112 1.80 8.50 -11.90
CA ARG A 112 1.42 8.72 -13.29
C ARG A 112 -0.07 8.98 -13.42
N TYR A 113 -0.91 8.23 -12.72
CA TYR A 113 -2.36 8.38 -12.79
C TYR A 113 -2.80 9.76 -12.30
N GLU A 114 -2.35 10.18 -11.11
CA GLU A 114 -2.74 11.47 -10.54
C GLU A 114 -2.21 12.65 -11.35
N LEU A 115 -0.98 12.59 -11.87
CA LEU A 115 -0.46 13.64 -12.75
C LEU A 115 -1.31 13.84 -14.02
N ASN A 116 -1.95 12.79 -14.53
CA ASN A 116 -2.76 12.88 -15.75
C ASN A 116 -4.23 13.22 -15.50
N HIS A 117 -4.78 12.90 -14.32
CA HIS A 117 -6.22 13.05 -14.06
C HIS A 117 -6.55 14.06 -12.95
N ARG A 118 -5.70 14.15 -11.91
CA ARG A 118 -5.90 15.03 -10.75
C ARG A 118 -4.55 15.58 -10.26
N PRO A 119 -3.91 16.50 -11.00
CA PRO A 119 -2.54 16.93 -10.67
C PRO A 119 -2.35 17.46 -9.24
N ASN A 120 -3.39 18.09 -8.67
CA ASN A 120 -3.38 18.57 -7.28
C ASN A 120 -3.32 17.44 -6.23
N TRP A 121 -3.50 16.19 -6.63
CA TRP A 121 -3.42 15.00 -5.77
C TRP A 121 -2.07 14.27 -5.92
N ALA A 122 -1.20 14.66 -6.86
CA ALA A 122 0.05 13.93 -7.11
C ALA A 122 1.01 13.94 -5.91
N TRP A 123 0.86 14.88 -4.97
CA TRP A 123 1.64 14.92 -3.74
C TRP A 123 1.42 13.67 -2.85
N LEU A 124 0.22 13.07 -2.86
CA LEU A 124 -0.11 11.86 -2.11
C LEU A 124 0.78 10.67 -2.50
N PRO A 125 0.78 10.21 -3.77
CA PRO A 125 1.63 9.09 -4.16
C PRO A 125 3.11 9.43 -4.15
N LEU A 126 3.50 10.71 -4.32
CA LEU A 126 4.88 11.14 -4.17
C LEU A 126 5.37 11.06 -2.72
N GLN A 127 4.53 11.42 -1.73
CA GLN A 127 4.85 11.25 -0.32
C GLN A 127 5.05 9.78 0.03
N GLY A 128 4.17 8.91 -0.47
CA GLY A 128 4.29 7.47 -0.28
C GLY A 128 5.53 6.86 -0.93
N LEU A 129 5.84 7.27 -2.15
CA LEU A 129 7.05 6.86 -2.84
C LEU A 129 8.31 7.32 -2.07
N ARG A 130 8.33 8.55 -1.56
CA ARG A 130 9.43 9.06 -0.72
C ARG A 130 9.63 8.23 0.54
N ARG A 131 8.54 7.84 1.21
CA ARG A 131 8.59 6.99 2.40
C ARG A 131 9.15 5.60 2.08
N LEU A 132 8.61 4.96 1.03
CA LEU A 132 9.03 3.63 0.59
C LEU A 132 10.52 3.56 0.20
N LEU A 133 11.04 4.62 -0.44
CA LEU A 133 12.46 4.73 -0.79
C LEU A 133 13.34 5.06 0.43
N GLY A 134 12.82 5.81 1.40
CA GLY A 134 13.50 6.11 2.66
C GLY A 134 13.68 4.88 3.54
N GLU A 135 12.67 4.00 3.60
CA GLU A 135 12.71 2.72 4.32
C GLU A 135 13.70 1.74 3.67
N ALA A 136 13.69 1.62 2.34
CA ALA A 136 14.63 0.76 1.60
C ALA A 136 16.10 1.10 1.88
N ASN A 137 16.43 2.39 2.01
CA ASN A 137 17.78 2.83 2.33
C ASN A 137 18.19 2.48 3.77
N GLN A 138 17.25 2.43 4.71
CA GLN A 138 17.52 2.04 6.09
C GLN A 138 17.76 0.53 6.20
N ASP A 139 16.98 -0.29 5.50
CA ASP A 139 17.18 -1.76 5.48
C ASP A 139 18.50 -2.16 4.80
N ALA A 140 18.89 -1.48 3.72
CA ALA A 140 20.18 -1.69 3.07
C ALA A 140 21.36 -1.35 4.00
N SER A 141 21.20 -0.34 4.86
CA SER A 141 22.21 0.03 5.85
C SER A 141 22.30 -0.98 7.03
N LEU A 142 21.18 -1.59 7.42
CA LEU A 142 21.13 -2.60 8.51
C LEU A 142 21.64 -3.98 8.06
N SER A 143 21.37 -4.36 6.81
CA SER A 143 21.87 -5.62 6.22
C SER A 143 23.36 -5.59 5.89
N SER A 144 23.93 -4.42 5.60
CA SER A 144 25.38 -4.25 5.37
C SER A 144 26.21 -4.12 6.66
N SER A 145 25.57 -4.02 7.82
CA SER A 145 26.22 -3.88 9.13
C SER A 145 26.11 -5.13 10.02
N SER A 146 25.60 -6.25 9.49
CA SER A 146 25.69 -7.57 10.13
C SER A 146 26.97 -8.31 9.68
N PRO A 147 27.84 -8.75 10.61
CA PRO A 147 29.11 -9.44 10.30
C PRO A 147 28.93 -10.88 9.82
#